data_AF-A0A382H2X5-F1
#
_entry.id   AF-A0A382H2X5-F1
#
_cell.length_a   1.000
_cell.length_b   1.000
_cell.length_c   1.000
_cell.angle_alpha   90.00
_cell.angle_beta   90.00
_cell.angle_gamma   90.00
#
_symmetry.space_group_name_H-M   'P 1'
#
loop_
_entity.id
_entity.type
_entity.pdbx_description
1 polymer ?
#
loop_
_entity_poly.entity_id
_entity_poly.type
_entity_poly.pdbx_seq_one_letter_code
_entity_poly.pdbx_strand_id
1 'polypeptide(L)'
;MIADGFDLTTVELDVGEKIPADINQFDGMFCMGGPMDTYMTKEYPWIIEEKERIKEFVIDLEKPFLGFCLGCQFLGEVVGGEVVKSSPPEIGILDIDMKDKREED
;
A
#
# COMPACT_ATOMS: atom_id res chain seq x y z
N MET A 1 0.18 -1.65 17.97
CA MET A 1 1.44 -2.21 17.41
C MET A 1 2.60 -2.10 18.38
N ILE A 2 3.16 -0.90 18.67
CA ILE A 2 4.27 -0.79 19.65
C ILE A 2 3.85 -1.32 21.03
N ALA A 3 2.68 -0.91 21.53
CA ALA A 3 2.14 -1.41 22.80
C ALA A 3 1.86 -2.93 22.80
N ASP A 4 1.71 -3.52 21.62
CA ASP A 4 1.46 -4.95 21.43
C ASP A 4 2.75 -5.73 21.15
N GLY A 5 3.93 -5.08 21.22
CA GLY A 5 5.24 -5.70 21.07
C GLY A 5 5.73 -5.89 19.63
N PHE A 6 5.11 -5.24 18.64
CA PHE A 6 5.59 -5.27 17.26
C PHE A 6 6.83 -4.39 17.10
N ASP A 7 7.83 -4.93 16.39
CA ASP A 7 8.96 -4.17 15.88
C ASP A 7 8.57 -3.49 14.55
N LEU A 8 8.83 -2.18 14.44
CA LEU A 8 8.39 -1.37 13.31
C LEU A 8 9.59 -0.71 12.64
N THR A 9 9.78 -1.03 11.37
CA THR A 9 10.68 -0.31 10.48
C THR A 9 9.86 0.61 9.59
N THR A 10 10.09 1.92 9.71
CA THR A 10 9.50 2.93 8.84
C THR A 10 10.47 3.24 7.70
N VAL A 11 9.94 3.43 6.48
CA VAL A 11 10.72 3.83 5.30
C VAL A 11 10.07 5.05 4.68
N GLU A 12 10.75 6.19 4.70
CA GLU A 12 10.30 7.47 4.14
C GLU A 12 10.90 7.68 2.73
N LEU A 13 10.22 7.17 1.70
CA LEU A 13 10.70 7.22 0.32
C LEU A 13 10.81 8.64 -0.25
N ASP A 14 9.97 9.56 0.22
CA ASP A 14 9.93 10.96 -0.21
C ASP A 14 11.14 11.77 0.27
N VAL A 15 11.79 11.36 1.36
CA VAL A 15 13.06 11.93 1.84
C VAL A 15 14.29 11.14 1.37
N GLY A 16 14.08 10.13 0.52
CA GLY A 16 15.14 9.36 -0.13
C GLY A 16 15.64 8.15 0.66
N GLU A 17 14.90 7.70 1.68
CA GLU A 17 15.18 6.39 2.28
C GLU A 17 14.93 5.26 1.26
N LYS A 18 15.50 4.09 1.54
CA LYS A 18 15.43 2.94 0.64
C LYS A 18 14.72 1.79 1.31
N ILE A 19 13.94 1.07 0.52
CA ILE A 19 13.33 -0.18 0.96
C ILE A 19 14.46 -1.19 1.23
N PRO A 20 14.48 -1.85 2.41
CA PRO A 20 15.49 -2.87 2.71
C PRO A 20 15.56 -3.93 1.61
N ALA A 21 16.78 -4.37 1.28
CA ALA A 21 16.98 -5.34 0.20
C ALA A 21 16.26 -6.67 0.47
N ASP A 22 16.36 -7.16 1.71
CA ASP A 22 15.65 -8.33 2.20
C ASP A 22 14.32 -7.89 2.85
N ILE A 23 13.24 -7.85 2.08
CA ILE A 23 11.91 -7.56 2.62
C ILE A 23 11.27 -8.80 3.27
N ASN A 24 11.85 -9.99 3.05
CA ASN A 24 11.35 -11.23 3.65
C ASN A 24 11.63 -11.30 5.17
N GLN A 25 12.45 -10.40 5.71
CA GLN A 25 12.63 -10.26 7.16
C GLN A 25 11.37 -9.74 7.88
N PHE A 26 10.41 -9.13 7.17
CA PHE A 26 9.21 -8.56 7.78
C PHE A 26 8.02 -9.53 7.76
N ASP A 27 7.22 -9.52 8.82
CA ASP A 27 6.02 -10.36 8.93
C ASP A 27 4.78 -9.74 8.26
N GLY A 28 4.80 -8.43 8.01
CA GLY A 28 3.72 -7.71 7.34
C GLY A 28 4.17 -6.35 6.82
N MET A 29 3.40 -5.80 5.88
CA MET A 29 3.68 -4.51 5.25
C MET A 29 2.49 -3.57 5.39
N PHE A 30 2.75 -2.35 5.87
CA PHE A 30 1.81 -1.24 5.82
C PHE A 30 2.28 -0.26 4.75
N CYS A 31 1.46 -0.01 3.74
CA CYS A 31 1.74 0.99 2.70
C CYS A 31 0.79 2.17 2.89
N MET A 32 1.35 3.33 3.20
CA MET A 32 0.58 4.50 3.63
C MET A 32 -0.02 5.25 2.43
N GLY A 33 -0.84 6.26 2.75
CA GLY A 33 -1.32 7.21 1.73
C GLY A 33 -0.23 8.21 1.34
N GLY A 34 -0.46 8.93 0.26
CA GLY A 34 0.39 10.03 -0.18
C GLY A 34 -0.38 11.01 -1.05
N PRO A 35 0.15 12.23 -1.25
CA PRO A 35 -0.46 13.24 -2.11
C PRO A 35 -0.30 12.96 -3.62
N MET A 36 0.46 11.92 -3.99
CA MET A 36 0.76 11.55 -5.37
C MET A 36 -0.38 10.75 -6.00
N ASP A 37 -0.49 10.82 -7.33
CA ASP A 37 -1.23 9.82 -8.10
C ASP A 37 -0.32 8.67 -8.53
N THR A 38 -0.91 7.50 -8.79
CA THR A 38 -0.16 6.27 -9.10
C THR A 38 0.73 6.35 -10.34
N TYR A 39 0.40 7.23 -11.28
CA TYR A 39 1.09 7.40 -12.56
C TYR A 39 2.18 8.50 -12.54
N MET A 40 2.40 9.19 -11.42
CA MET A 40 3.38 10.28 -11.30
C MET A 40 4.84 9.80 -11.22
N THR A 41 5.18 8.67 -11.85
CA THR A 41 6.50 8.00 -11.76
C THR A 41 7.66 8.82 -12.32
N LYS A 42 7.40 9.82 -13.16
CA LYS A 42 8.43 10.76 -13.64
C LYS A 42 8.87 11.75 -12.57
N GLU A 43 7.92 12.20 -11.75
CA GLU A 43 8.17 13.16 -10.67
C GLU A 43 8.61 12.44 -9.39
N TYR A 44 8.07 11.23 -9.17
CA TYR A 44 8.32 10.39 -8.01
C TYR A 44 8.81 9.00 -8.46
N PRO A 45 10.09 8.85 -8.87
CA PRO A 45 10.61 7.59 -9.40
C PRO A 45 10.53 6.41 -8.43
N TRP A 46 10.54 6.67 -7.12
CA TRP A 46 10.41 5.64 -6.09
C TRP A 46 9.08 4.89 -6.13
N ILE A 47 8.03 5.45 -6.74
CA ILE A 47 6.74 4.76 -6.93
C ILE A 47 6.92 3.45 -7.72
N ILE A 48 7.88 3.42 -8.66
CA ILE A 48 8.16 2.20 -9.44
C ILE A 48 8.70 1.12 -8.52
N GLU A 49 9.74 1.43 -7.73
CA GLU A 49 10.34 0.51 -6.78
C GLU A 49 9.33 0.08 -5.72
N GLU A 50 8.53 1.01 -5.20
CA GLU A 50 7.50 0.71 -4.21
C GLU A 50 6.49 -0.33 -4.71
N LYS A 51 5.95 -0.17 -5.92
CA LYS A 51 5.05 -1.16 -6.53
C LYS A 51 5.72 -2.51 -6.78
N GLU A 52 6.98 -2.51 -7.20
CA GLU A 52 7.76 -3.74 -7.38
C GLU A 52 7.93 -4.49 -6.06
N ARG A 53 8.22 -3.78 -4.96
CA ARG A 53 8.35 -4.37 -3.62
C ARG A 53 7.02 -4.83 -3.04
N ILE A 54 5.93 -4.12 -3.31
CA ILE A 54 4.58 -4.59 -2.94
C ILE A 54 4.27 -5.89 -3.67
N LYS A 55 4.58 -5.99 -4.97
CA LYS A 55 4.40 -7.22 -5.73
C LYS A 55 5.22 -8.38 -5.16
N GLU A 56 6.51 -8.16 -4.91
CA GLU A 56 7.38 -9.17 -4.28
C GLU A 56 6.78 -9.64 -2.94
N PHE A 57 6.36 -8.71 -2.08
CA PHE A 57 5.85 -9.03 -0.76
C PHE A 57 4.52 -9.78 -0.76
N VAL A 58 3.59 -9.37 -1.63
CA VAL A 58 2.21 -9.91 -1.65
C VAL A 58 2.08 -11.12 -2.55
N ILE A 59 2.70 -11.10 -3.73
CA ILE A 59 2.52 -12.16 -4.75
C ILE A 59 3.59 -13.23 -4.62
N ASP A 60 4.85 -12.85 -4.43
CA ASP A 60 5.96 -13.82 -4.43
C ASP A 60 6.18 -14.41 -3.03
N LEU A 61 6.01 -13.62 -1.96
CA LEU A 61 6.17 -14.05 -0.56
C LEU A 61 4.85 -14.40 0.14
N GLU A 62 3.70 -14.06 -0.46
CA GLU A 62 2.36 -14.33 0.09
C GLU A 62 2.16 -13.79 1.53
N LYS A 63 2.70 -12.60 1.82
CA LYS A 63 2.68 -12.01 3.16
C LYS A 63 1.55 -10.99 3.38
N PRO A 64 1.08 -10.82 4.63
CA PRO A 64 0.04 -9.85 4.98
C PRO A 64 0.38 -8.41 4.60
N PHE A 65 -0.50 -7.77 3.84
CA PHE A 65 -0.37 -6.38 3.42
C PHE A 65 -1.61 -5.57 3.78
N LEU A 66 -1.40 -4.35 4.26
CA LEU A 66 -2.45 -3.35 4.45
C LEU A 66 -2.06 -2.04 3.78
N GLY A 67 -2.79 -1.68 2.74
CA GLY A 67 -2.69 -0.38 2.09
C GLY A 67 -3.62 0.64 2.73
N PHE A 68 -3.24 1.92 2.69
CA PHE A 68 -4.11 3.04 3.03
C PHE A 68 -4.14 4.04 1.88
N CYS A 69 -5.33 4.40 1.38
CA CYS A 69 -5.49 5.37 0.29
C CYS A 69 -4.61 5.00 -0.93
N LEU A 70 -3.55 5.75 -1.20
CA LEU A 70 -2.58 5.47 -2.27
C LEU A 70 -1.99 4.05 -2.17
N GLY A 71 -1.69 3.56 -0.96
CA GLY A 71 -1.19 2.19 -0.78
C GLY A 71 -2.18 1.11 -1.22
N CYS A 72 -3.49 1.32 -1.05
CA CYS A 72 -4.51 0.42 -1.61
C CYS A 72 -4.50 0.47 -3.14
N GLN A 73 -4.32 1.66 -3.71
CA GLN A 73 -4.30 1.87 -5.16
C GLN A 73 -3.09 1.18 -5.80
N PHE A 74 -1.91 1.26 -5.16
CA PHE A 74 -0.73 0.52 -5.60
C PHE A 74 -0.96 -0.97 -5.61
N LEU A 75 -1.52 -1.54 -4.53
CA LEU A 75 -1.86 -2.96 -4.51
C LEU A 75 -2.86 -3.29 -5.64
N GLY A 76 -3.89 -2.45 -5.83
CA GLY A 76 -4.88 -2.61 -6.90
C GLY A 76 -4.24 -2.73 -8.27
N GLU A 77 -3.29 -1.86 -8.64
CA GLU A 77 -2.57 -1.95 -9.91
C GLU A 77 -1.64 -3.17 -9.97
N VAL A 78 -0.96 -3.49 -8.86
CA VAL A 78 -0.05 -4.65 -8.76
C VAL A 78 -0.79 -5.97 -9.05
N VAL A 79 -2.04 -6.10 -8.59
CA VAL A 79 -2.88 -7.27 -8.85
C VAL A 79 -3.64 -7.20 -10.19
N GLY A 80 -3.35 -6.21 -11.04
CA GLY A 80 -3.92 -6.07 -12.37
C GLY A 80 -5.23 -5.29 -12.45
N GLY A 81 -5.64 -4.63 -11.36
CA GLY A 81 -6.75 -3.69 -11.34
C GLY A 81 -6.39 -2.34 -11.98
N GLU A 82 -7.42 -1.51 -12.17
CA GLU A 82 -7.28 -0.15 -12.71
C GLU A 82 -7.62 0.87 -11.62
N VAL A 83 -6.76 1.88 -11.46
CA VAL A 83 -7.01 3.02 -10.56
C VAL A 83 -7.68 4.13 -11.36
N VAL A 84 -8.87 4.51 -10.91
CA VAL A 84 -9.70 5.51 -11.57
C VAL A 84 -10.02 6.68 -10.65
N LYS A 85 -10.28 7.84 -11.23
CA LYS A 85 -10.66 9.04 -10.49
C LYS A 85 -12.06 8.86 -9.88
N SER A 86 -12.14 8.96 -8.55
CA SER A 86 -13.43 9.01 -7.86
C SER A 86 -14.19 10.29 -8.19
N SER A 87 -15.52 10.18 -8.32
CA SER A 87 -16.43 11.30 -8.52
C SER A 87 -17.78 10.99 -7.86
N PRO A 88 -18.17 11.70 -6.79
CA PRO A 88 -17.48 12.86 -6.18
C PRO A 88 -16.24 12.46 -5.37
N PRO A 89 -15.32 13.41 -5.08
CA PRO A 89 -14.27 13.17 -4.09
C PRO A 89 -14.87 13.01 -2.69
N GLU A 90 -14.27 12.12 -1.89
CA GLU A 90 -14.69 11.79 -0.54
C GLU A 90 -13.72 12.42 0.47
N ILE A 91 -14.17 13.44 1.20
CA ILE A 91 -13.34 14.21 2.14
C ILE A 91 -14.13 14.44 3.42
N GLY A 92 -13.60 13.96 4.56
CA GLY A 92 -14.21 14.12 5.88
C GLY A 92 -14.62 12.78 6.49
N ILE A 93 -15.56 12.84 7.44
CA ILE A 93 -16.15 11.66 8.06
C ILE A 93 -17.38 11.29 7.25
N LEU A 94 -17.34 10.10 6.65
CA LEU A 94 -18.39 9.58 5.77
C LEU A 94 -18.81 8.19 6.24
N ASP A 95 -20.05 7.81 5.93
CA ASP A 95 -20.58 6.50 6.24
C ASP A 95 -20.06 5.46 5.24
N ILE A 96 -19.67 4.29 5.74
CA ILE A 96 -19.35 3.11 4.92
C ILE A 96 -20.49 2.11 5.04
N ASP A 97 -21.11 1.76 3.91
CA ASP A 97 -22.07 0.67 3.83
C ASP A 97 -21.33 -0.68 3.77
N MET A 98 -21.13 -1.28 4.93
CA MET A 98 -20.53 -2.61 5.06
C MET A 98 -21.54 -3.68 4.64
N LYS A 99 -21.32 -4.30 3.49
CA LYS A 99 -22.08 -5.50 3.10
C LYS A 99 -21.52 -6.70 3.85
N ASP A 100 -22.36 -7.43 4.59
CA ASP A 100 -22.04 -8.65 5.36
C ASP A 100 -21.64 -9.88 4.50
N LYS A 101 -21.11 -9.67 3.29
CA LYS A 101 -20.59 -10.78 2.48
C LYS A 101 -19.15 -11.07 2.87
N ARG A 102 -18.98 -11.99 3.82
CA ARG A 102 -17.80 -12.87 3.84
C ARG A 102 -18.15 -14.06 2.97
N GLU A 103 -17.51 -14.20 1.81
CA GLU A 103 -17.43 -15.55 1.22
C GLU A 103 -16.38 -16.30 2.04
N GLU A 104 -16.73 -17.49 2.50
CA GLU A 104 -15.79 -18.41 3.16
C GLU A 104 -14.85 -18.91 2.07
N ASP A 105 -13.66 -18.32 1.97
CA ASP A 105 -12.50 -18.93 1.31
C ASP A 105 -11.67 -19.72 2.34
#